data_AF-A0A438FH20-F1
#
_entry.id   AF-A0A438FH20-F1
#
_cell.length_a   1.000
_cell.length_b   1.000
_cell.length_c   1.000
_cell.angle_alpha   90.00
_cell.angle_beta   90.00
_cell.angle_gamma   90.00
#
_symmetry.space_group_name_H-M   'P 1'
#
loop_
_entity.id
_entity.type
_entity.pdbx_description
1 polymer ?
#
loop_
_entity_poly.entity_id
_entity_poly.type
_entity_poly.pdbx_seq_one_letter_code
_entity_poly.pdbx_strand_id
1 'polypeptide(L)'
;MTLTKYLIKFTQLSEYAPNVVVDEQMRAEQFQEGLRLNIRAQVAPFMLRTYSEVVARALVREREMEEAQRLRSKNSRFGGSKKWEQDFKRQKVSHPQQQPRKPELYSETTDMTKGPRRCYESGEVGHLWEGLPKV
;
A
#
# COMPACT_ATOMS: atom_id res chain seq x y z
N MET A 1 -1.77 -18.26 15.79
CA MET A 1 -0.87 -19.43 15.68
C MET A 1 0.55 -18.91 15.49
N THR A 2 1.54 -19.38 16.24
CA THR A 2 2.96 -19.11 15.96
C THR A 2 3.45 -20.01 14.84
N LEU A 3 4.50 -19.62 14.12
CA LEU A 3 5.08 -20.44 13.06
C LEU A 3 5.54 -21.79 13.60
N THR A 4 6.18 -21.82 14.77
CA THR A 4 6.62 -23.07 15.42
C THR A 4 5.47 -24.05 15.65
N LYS A 5 4.31 -23.55 16.11
CA LYS A 5 3.14 -24.42 16.33
C LYS A 5 2.55 -24.91 15.01
N TYR A 6 2.63 -24.11 13.95
CA TYR A 6 2.24 -24.56 12.61
C TYR A 6 3.21 -25.62 12.06
N LEU A 7 4.52 -25.40 12.22
CA LEU A 7 5.58 -26.32 11.80
C LEU A 7 5.44 -27.70 12.44
N ILE A 8 5.18 -27.75 13.75
CA ILE A 8 4.93 -29.02 14.46
C ILE A 8 3.74 -29.75 13.85
N LYS A 9 2.61 -29.05 13.65
CA LYS A 9 1.40 -29.64 13.06
C LYS A 9 1.63 -30.12 11.64
N PHE A 10 2.33 -29.33 10.83
CA PHE A 10 2.65 -29.69 9.45
C PHE A 10 3.53 -30.93 9.39
N THR A 11 4.56 -31.00 10.23
CA THR A 11 5.48 -32.15 10.31
C THR A 11 4.73 -33.41 10.73
N GLN A 12 3.93 -33.32 11.80
CA GLN A 12 3.08 -34.43 12.26
C GLN A 12 2.17 -34.94 11.14
N LEU A 13 1.47 -34.06 10.42
CA LEU A 13 0.60 -34.47 9.33
C LEU A 13 1.36 -35.05 8.14
N SER A 14 2.56 -34.53 7.84
CA SER A 14 3.39 -35.03 6.75
C SER A 14 3.94 -36.44 7.01
N GLU A 15 4.17 -36.81 8.28
CA GLU A 15 4.63 -38.15 8.66
C GLU A 15 3.57 -39.23 8.39
N TYR A 16 2.29 -38.90 8.54
CA TYR A 16 1.18 -39.85 8.27
C TYR A 16 0.81 -39.95 6.78
N ALA A 17 1.40 -39.11 5.92
CA ALA A 17 1.06 -39.03 4.51
C ALA A 17 2.32 -39.02 3.62
N PRO A 18 3.20 -40.04 3.71
CA PRO A 18 4.47 -40.08 2.99
C PRO A 18 4.29 -40.01 1.46
N ASN A 19 3.11 -40.41 0.95
CA ASN A 19 2.80 -40.42 -0.48
C ASN A 19 2.17 -39.10 -0.98
N VAL A 20 1.79 -38.19 -0.09
CA VAL A 20 1.11 -36.93 -0.46
C VAL A 20 2.12 -35.82 -0.74
N VAL A 21 3.35 -35.97 -0.24
CA VAL A 21 4.42 -34.99 -0.39
C VAL A 21 5.66 -35.67 -0.99
N VAL A 22 5.51 -36.15 -2.23
CA VAL A 22 6.58 -36.88 -2.94
C VAL A 22 7.71 -35.95 -3.36
N ASP A 23 7.37 -34.68 -3.67
CA ASP A 23 8.32 -33.69 -4.14
C ASP A 23 8.59 -32.62 -3.06
N GLU A 24 9.87 -32.27 -2.91
CA GLU A 24 10.34 -31.31 -1.91
C GLU A 24 9.90 -29.88 -2.26
N GLN A 25 9.78 -29.55 -3.55
CA GLN A 25 9.24 -28.25 -3.96
C GLN A 25 7.74 -28.17 -3.67
N MET A 26 6.98 -29.21 -3.98
CA MET A 26 5.56 -29.28 -3.60
C MET A 26 5.37 -29.16 -2.08
N ARG A 27 6.26 -29.76 -1.27
CA ARG A 27 6.29 -29.58 0.20
C ARG A 27 6.47 -28.12 0.60
N ALA A 28 7.43 -27.46 -0.04
CA ALA A 28 7.77 -26.07 0.22
C ALA A 28 6.59 -25.15 -0.10
N GLU A 29 5.95 -25.36 -1.25
CA GLU A 29 4.77 -24.62 -1.70
C GLU A 29 3.59 -24.81 -0.75
N GLN A 30 3.28 -26.07 -0.40
CA GLN A 30 2.16 -26.37 0.50
C GLN A 30 2.37 -25.76 1.89
N PHE A 31 3.60 -25.80 2.40
CA PHE A 31 3.94 -25.14 3.66
C PHE A 31 3.82 -23.63 3.56
N GLN A 32 4.34 -23.02 2.48
CA GLN A 32 4.25 -21.58 2.23
C GLN A 32 2.79 -21.12 2.17
N GLU A 33 1.91 -21.88 1.51
CA GLU A 33 0.49 -21.57 1.40
C GLU A 33 -0.21 -21.55 2.76
N GLY A 34 0.13 -22.48 3.66
CA GLY A 34 -0.43 -22.54 5.01
C GLY A 34 0.16 -21.52 6.00
N LEU A 35 1.15 -20.72 5.58
CA LEU A 35 1.63 -19.60 6.38
C LEU A 35 0.55 -18.53 6.55
N ARG A 36 0.60 -17.85 7.70
CA ARG A 36 -0.22 -16.66 7.95
C ARG A 36 0.09 -15.59 6.91
N LEU A 37 -0.94 -14.88 6.43
CA LEU A 37 -0.83 -13.92 5.33
C LEU A 37 0.30 -12.90 5.50
N ASN A 38 0.50 -12.37 6.71
CA ASN A 38 1.54 -11.39 7.01
C ASN A 38 2.96 -11.96 6.86
N ILE A 39 3.19 -13.23 7.20
CA ILE A 39 4.47 -13.92 6.98
C ILE A 39 4.57 -14.31 5.49
N ARG A 40 3.52 -14.91 4.94
CA ARG A 40 3.46 -15.39 3.56
C ARG A 40 3.78 -14.29 2.57
N ALA A 41 3.20 -13.10 2.73
CA ALA A 41 3.49 -11.94 1.87
C ALA A 41 4.97 -11.52 1.87
N GLN A 42 5.70 -11.79 2.97
CA GLN A 42 7.12 -11.48 3.11
C GLN A 42 8.03 -12.62 2.61
N VAL A 43 7.49 -13.81 2.40
CA VAL A 43 8.22 -15.01 1.96
C VAL A 43 7.96 -15.30 0.48
N ALA A 44 6.75 -15.05 -0.01
CA ALA A 44 6.32 -15.30 -1.39
C ALA A 44 7.18 -14.67 -2.49
N PRO A 45 7.82 -13.49 -2.32
CA PRO A 45 8.70 -12.94 -3.35
C PRO A 45 9.99 -13.75 -3.58
N PHE A 46 10.34 -14.66 -2.67
CA PHE A 46 11.53 -15.47 -2.77
C PHE A 46 11.22 -16.77 -3.52
N MET A 47 12.05 -17.11 -4.52
CA MET A 47 11.96 -18.39 -5.23
C MET A 47 12.57 -19.52 -4.39
N LEU A 48 11.93 -19.87 -3.28
CA LEU A 48 12.38 -20.92 -2.37
C LEU A 48 11.92 -22.27 -2.89
N ARG A 49 12.85 -23.23 -3.03
CA ARG A 49 12.58 -24.53 -3.66
C ARG A 49 12.49 -25.65 -2.65
N THR A 50 12.92 -25.42 -1.41
CA THR A 50 12.92 -26.44 -0.36
C THR A 50 12.10 -26.00 0.84
N TYR A 51 11.55 -26.98 1.56
CA TYR A 51 10.82 -26.75 2.80
C TYR A 51 11.69 -26.03 3.82
N SER A 52 12.95 -26.43 3.92
CA SER A 52 13.92 -25.86 4.86
C SER A 52 14.15 -24.37 4.64
N GLU A 53 14.24 -23.93 3.39
CA GLU A 53 14.42 -22.52 3.02
C GLU A 53 13.19 -21.69 3.41
N VAL A 54 11.99 -22.19 3.10
CA VAL A 54 10.73 -21.51 3.47
C VAL A 54 10.63 -21.38 4.99
N VAL A 55 10.91 -22.45 5.74
CA VAL A 55 10.90 -22.45 7.20
C VAL A 55 11.90 -21.43 7.76
N ALA A 56 13.15 -21.47 7.31
CA ALA A 56 14.20 -20.57 7.79
C ALA A 56 13.82 -19.11 7.55
N ARG A 57 13.35 -18.78 6.34
CA ARG A 57 12.95 -17.42 5.99
C ARG A 57 11.75 -16.96 6.80
N ALA A 58 10.76 -17.83 6.98
CA ALA A 58 9.55 -17.52 7.72
C ALA A 58 9.82 -17.30 9.22
N LEU A 59 10.74 -18.06 9.83
CA LEU A 59 11.18 -17.86 11.22
C LEU A 59 11.83 -16.49 11.42
N VAL A 60 12.71 -16.07 10.50
CA VAL A 60 13.33 -14.75 10.54
C VAL A 60 12.26 -13.66 10.49
N ARG A 61 11.29 -13.76 9.57
CA ARG A 61 10.20 -12.78 9.46
C ARG A 61 9.30 -12.75 10.68
N GLU A 62 8.98 -13.89 11.29
CA GLU A 62 8.17 -13.92 12.51
C GLU A 62 8.88 -13.17 13.66
N ARG A 63 10.18 -13.42 13.84
CA ARG A 63 11.00 -12.73 14.85
C ARG A 63 11.06 -11.22 14.61
N GLU A 64 11.38 -10.79 13.40
CA GLU A 64 11.47 -9.37 13.05
C GLU A 64 10.15 -8.63 13.30
N MET A 65 9.02 -9.26 12.98
CA MET A 65 7.70 -8.68 13.23
C MET A 65 7.39 -8.57 14.73
N GLU A 66 7.75 -9.59 15.52
CA GLU A 66 7.57 -9.57 16.97
C GLU A 66 8.44 -8.48 17.62
N GLU A 67 9.69 -8.34 17.19
CA GLU A 67 10.59 -7.26 17.64
C GLU A 67 10.06 -5.88 17.28
N ALA A 68 9.59 -5.68 16.04
CA ALA A 68 8.98 -4.43 15.60
C ALA A 68 7.71 -4.10 16.40
N GLN A 69 6.88 -5.11 16.69
CA GLN A 69 5.71 -4.95 17.55
C GLN A 69 6.12 -4.57 18.98
N ARG A 70 7.16 -5.21 19.54
CA ARG A 70 7.68 -4.89 20.86
C ARG A 70 8.19 -3.45 20.95
N LEU A 71 8.90 -2.99 19.92
CA LEU A 71 9.41 -1.62 19.87
C LEU A 71 8.26 -0.60 19.79
N ARG A 72 7.25 -0.84 18.94
CA ARG A 72 6.05 0.01 18.86
C ARG A 72 5.32 0.10 20.20
N SER A 73 5.12 -1.03 20.88
CA SER A 73 4.44 -1.08 22.19
C SER A 73 5.23 -0.41 23.32
N LYS A 74 6.57 -0.35 23.21
CA LYS A 74 7.42 0.40 24.15
C LYS A 74 7.32 1.91 23.89
N ASN A 75 7.36 2.32 22.63
CA ASN A 75 7.27 3.73 22.24
C ASN A 75 5.88 4.33 22.51
N SER A 76 4.82 3.52 22.51
CA SER A 76 3.48 3.98 22.89
C SER A 76 3.31 4.27 24.39
N ARG A 77 4.23 3.78 25.25
CA ARG A 77 4.22 4.04 26.70
C ARG A 77 5.07 5.25 27.10
N PHE A 78 6.01 5.67 26.25
CA PHE A 78 6.93 6.77 26.51
C PHE A 78 6.87 7.80 25.37
N GLY A 79 5.79 8.58 25.31
CA GLY A 79 5.76 9.85 24.57
C GLY A 79 5.68 9.76 23.03
N GLY A 80 4.49 10.06 22.52
CA GLY A 80 4.35 10.85 21.29
C GLY A 80 4.33 10.10 19.97
N SER A 81 3.13 9.85 19.44
CA SER A 81 2.92 9.91 17.99
C SER A 81 1.49 10.33 17.66
N LYS A 82 1.15 11.57 18.00
CA LYS A 82 0.05 12.31 17.34
C LYS A 82 0.56 13.16 16.16
N LYS A 83 1.86 13.08 15.83
CA LYS A 83 2.51 13.98 14.87
C LYS A 83 2.41 13.52 13.41
N TRP A 84 2.41 12.21 13.15
CA TRP A 84 2.25 11.65 11.80
C TRP A 84 0.94 12.09 11.11
N GLU A 85 -0.13 12.27 11.89
CA GLU A 85 -1.46 12.62 11.36
C GLU A 85 -1.54 14.09 10.90
N GLN A 86 -0.69 14.98 11.43
CA GLN A 86 -0.62 16.37 10.97
C GLN A 86 0.24 16.53 9.71
N ASP A 87 1.28 15.71 9.54
CA ASP A 87 2.15 15.78 8.37
C ASP A 87 1.45 15.27 7.10
N PHE A 88 0.61 14.22 7.20
CA PHE A 88 -0.23 13.76 6.09
C PHE A 88 -1.35 14.74 5.71
N LYS A 89 -1.84 15.55 6.66
CA LYS A 89 -2.79 16.62 6.36
C LYS A 89 -2.12 17.86 5.80
N ARG A 90 -0.89 18.19 6.20
CA ARG A 90 -0.12 19.31 5.63
C ARG A 90 0.31 19.04 4.19
N GLN A 91 0.64 17.79 3.84
CA GLN A 91 1.04 17.45 2.47
C GLN A 91 -0.13 17.41 1.46
N LYS A 92 -1.39 17.33 1.93
CA LYS A 92 -2.58 17.50 1.08
C LYS A 92 -2.95 18.96 0.78
N VAL A 93 -2.26 19.95 1.37
CA VAL A 93 -2.53 21.38 1.10
C VAL A 93 -1.61 21.95 0.01
N SER A 94 -0.62 21.19 -0.46
CA SER A 94 0.27 21.62 -1.54
C SER A 94 0.46 20.49 -2.54
N HIS A 95 -0.55 20.26 -3.38
CA HIS A 95 -0.48 19.81 -4.79
C HIS A 95 -1.94 19.57 -5.27
N PRO A 96 -2.51 20.42 -6.15
CA PRO A 96 -3.80 20.15 -6.75
C PRO A 96 -3.72 18.91 -7.65
N GLN A 97 -4.52 17.94 -7.26
CA GLN A 97 -4.85 16.71 -7.95
C GLN A 97 -5.20 16.93 -9.44
N GLN A 98 -4.37 16.41 -10.35
CA GLN A 98 -4.81 16.08 -11.70
C GLN A 98 -5.47 14.70 -11.66
N GLN A 99 -6.76 14.62 -12.00
CA GLN A 99 -7.45 13.35 -12.28
C GLN A 99 -7.45 13.04 -13.78
N PRO A 100 -7.47 11.75 -14.19
CA PRO A 100 -7.60 11.36 -15.59
C PRO A 100 -9.03 11.64 -16.09
N ARG A 101 -9.13 12.23 -17.28
CA ARG A 101 -10.39 12.60 -17.95
C ARG A 101 -11.22 11.37 -18.34
N LYS A 102 -12.54 11.44 -18.15
CA LYS A 102 -13.56 10.69 -18.93
C LYS A 102 -14.40 11.71 -19.72
N PRO A 103 -15.01 11.35 -20.87
CA PRO A 103 -15.60 12.32 -21.78
C PRO A 103 -17.03 12.74 -21.40
N GLU A 104 -17.22 14.04 -21.60
CA GLU A 104 -18.41 14.90 -21.68
C GLU A 104 -19.81 14.28 -21.77
N LEU A 105 -20.72 14.83 -20.97
CA LEU A 105 -22.14 14.98 -21.34
C LEU A 105 -22.69 16.28 -20.75
N TYR A 106 -23.04 17.20 -21.66
CA TYR A 106 -23.94 18.35 -21.57
C TYR A 106 -24.55 18.72 -20.19
N SER A 107 -24.32 19.97 -19.76
CA SER A 107 -25.41 20.88 -19.37
C SER A 107 -24.88 22.28 -19.06
N GLU A 108 -25.51 23.23 -19.72
CA GLU A 108 -25.39 24.66 -19.59
C GLU A 108 -25.83 25.11 -18.18
N THR A 109 -24.92 25.67 -17.39
CA THR A 109 -25.25 26.55 -16.27
C THR A 109 -24.26 27.70 -16.24
N THR A 110 -24.81 28.92 -16.30
CA THR A 110 -24.10 30.19 -16.17
C THR A 110 -23.61 30.35 -14.74
N ASP A 111 -22.35 29.95 -14.49
CA ASP A 111 -21.74 30.14 -13.17
C ASP A 111 -21.04 31.52 -13.09
N MET A 112 -21.65 32.38 -12.27
CA MET A 112 -21.27 33.76 -11.97
C MET A 112 -20.05 33.89 -11.03
N THR A 113 -19.20 32.85 -10.85
CA THR A 113 -18.05 32.95 -9.91
C THR A 113 -16.70 33.28 -10.54
N LYS A 114 -16.62 33.56 -11.84
CA LYS A 114 -15.38 34.05 -12.47
C LYS A 114 -15.54 35.51 -12.85
N GLY A 115 -15.00 36.39 -12.00
CA GLY A 115 -14.85 37.82 -12.28
C GLY A 115 -14.21 38.04 -13.65
N PRO A 116 -14.53 39.17 -14.31
CA PRO A 116 -14.36 39.27 -15.75
C PRO A 116 -12.88 39.32 -16.14
N ARG A 117 -12.51 38.51 -17.14
CA ARG A 117 -11.10 38.28 -17.52
C ARG A 117 -10.49 39.54 -18.12
N ARG A 118 -9.31 39.90 -17.61
CA ARG A 118 -8.51 41.05 -18.07
C ARG A 118 -7.55 40.61 -19.17
N CYS A 119 -7.28 41.51 -20.13
CA CYS A 119 -6.21 41.32 -21.12
C CYS A 119 -4.88 41.09 -20.40
N TYR A 120 -4.08 40.14 -20.89
CA TYR A 120 -2.83 39.76 -20.23
C TYR A 120 -1.73 40.82 -20.33
N GLU A 121 -1.81 41.74 -21.29
CA GLU A 121 -0.81 42.80 -21.47
C GLU A 121 -1.22 44.14 -20.84
N SER A 122 -2.50 44.51 -20.86
CA SER A 122 -2.97 45.81 -20.36
C SER A 122 -3.76 45.76 -19.05
N GLY A 123 -4.28 44.60 -18.65
CA GLY A 123 -5.07 44.47 -17.42
C GLY A 123 -6.46 45.13 -17.49
N GLU A 124 -6.93 45.60 -18.65
CA GLU A 124 -8.30 46.08 -18.84
C GLU A 124 -9.28 44.93 -19.06
N VAL A 125 -10.50 45.08 -18.56
CA VAL A 125 -11.58 44.09 -18.72
C VAL A 125 -12.40 44.49 -19.95
N GLY A 126 -12.62 43.55 -20.88
CA GLY A 126 -13.51 43.76 -22.03
C GLY A 126 -13.06 43.11 -23.33
N HIS A 127 -11.78 42.72 -23.46
CA HIS A 127 -11.27 41.97 -24.61
C HIS A 127 -10.32 40.87 -24.20
N LEU A 128 -10.05 39.94 -25.12
CA LEU A 128 -9.15 38.81 -24.88
C LEU A 128 -7.85 38.88 -25.72
N TRP A 129 -7.79 39.71 -26.77
CA TRP A 129 -6.58 40.01 -27.56
C TRP A 129 -6.78 41.29 -28.41
N GLU A 130 -5.71 41.97 -28.84
CA GLU A 130 -5.76 43.23 -29.60
C GLU A 130 -6.58 43.10 -30.91
N GLY A 131 -7.49 44.06 -31.14
CA GLY A 131 -8.13 44.28 -32.45
C GLY A 131 -9.65 44.07 -32.56
N LEU A 132 -10.38 43.76 -31.47
CA LEU A 132 -11.86 43.67 -31.51
C LEU A 132 -12.54 44.74 -30.64
N PRO A 133 -13.70 45.30 -31.07
CA PRO A 133 -14.32 46.44 -30.39
C PRO A 133 -15.10 46.06 -29.12
N LYS A 134 -15.01 46.94 -28.12
CA LYS A 134 -15.66 46.91 -26.79
C LYS A 134 -17.19 46.81 -26.94
N VAL A 135 -17.80 45.71 -26.47
CA VAL A 135 -19.25 45.63 -26.20
C VAL A 135 -19.50 46.01 -24.76
#